data_AF-A0A101GEU3-F1
#
_entry.id   AF-A0A101GEU3-F1
#
_cell.length_a   1.000
_cell.length_b   1.000
_cell.length_c   1.000
_cell.angle_alpha   90.00
_cell.angle_beta   90.00
_cell.angle_gamma   90.00
#
_symmetry.space_group_name_H-M   'P 1'
#
loop_
_entity.id
_entity.type
_entity.pdbx_description
1 polymer ?
#
loop_
_entity_poly.entity_id
_entity_poly.type
_entity_poly.pdbx_seq_one_letter_code
_entity_poly.pdbx_strand_id
1 'polypeptide(L)'
;KDIIDTVSRHSRLFYIRANKSESMFEQIGQISDWKKASEKLFDIQNNDFGWGRLPTSEMNSNTVFLILTAMMKNFYNHIIKKVSEVFTDIPIVSRMKRFIFRFICVAGKWVRQSRQWKLRLYTERPYEKLVAS
;
A
#
# COMPACT_ATOMS: atom_id res chain seq x y z
N LYS A 1 -17.71 -21.16 -8.16
CA LYS A 1 -16.35 -21.62 -8.58
C LYS A 1 -15.99 -21.04 -9.95
N ASP A 2 -16.93 -20.96 -10.89
CA ASP A 2 -16.74 -20.42 -12.25
C ASP A 2 -16.05 -19.06 -12.39
N ILE A 3 -16.42 -18.07 -11.58
CA ILE A 3 -15.87 -16.70 -11.71
C ILE A 3 -14.37 -16.67 -11.41
N ILE A 4 -13.91 -17.47 -10.44
CA ILE A 4 -12.49 -17.50 -10.05
C ILE A 4 -11.68 -18.15 -11.16
N ASP A 5 -12.17 -19.26 -11.72
CA ASP A 5 -11.49 -19.96 -12.81
C ASP A 5 -11.49 -19.12 -14.10
N THR A 6 -12.58 -18.39 -14.37
CA THR A 6 -12.69 -17.46 -15.50
C THR A 6 -11.70 -16.29 -15.35
N VAL A 7 -11.71 -15.62 -14.20
CA VAL A 7 -10.80 -14.49 -13.95
C VAL A 7 -9.35 -14.95 -13.93
N SER A 8 -9.05 -16.13 -13.37
CA SER A 8 -7.70 -16.68 -13.38
C SER A 8 -7.18 -16.99 -14.79
N ARG A 9 -8.06 -17.34 -15.75
CA ARG A 9 -7.66 -17.56 -17.14
C ARG A 9 -7.41 -16.25 -17.91
N HIS A 10 -8.06 -15.16 -17.53
CA HIS A 10 -8.04 -13.91 -18.30
C HIS A 10 -7.22 -12.77 -17.64
N SER A 11 -6.97 -12.82 -16.33
CA SER A 11 -6.11 -11.85 -15.63
C SER A 11 -4.65 -12.33 -15.62
N ARG A 12 -3.79 -11.63 -16.37
CA ARG A 12 -2.34 -11.95 -16.44
C ARG A 12 -1.51 -11.43 -15.27
N LEU A 13 -2.08 -10.57 -14.40
CA LEU A 13 -1.31 -9.82 -13.39
C LEU A 13 -1.87 -9.96 -11.97
N PHE A 14 -3.04 -9.42 -11.68
CA PHE A 14 -3.70 -9.59 -10.38
C PHE A 14 -5.22 -9.37 -10.53
N TYR A 15 -6.00 -10.04 -9.68
CA TYR A 15 -7.43 -9.78 -9.53
C TYR A 15 -7.74 -9.55 -8.05
N ILE A 16 -8.57 -8.55 -7.76
CA ILE A 16 -8.97 -8.23 -6.39
C ILE A 16 -10.37 -8.80 -6.17
N ARG A 17 -10.49 -9.71 -5.21
CA ARG A 17 -11.77 -10.30 -4.82
C ARG A 17 -12.31 -9.58 -3.59
N ALA A 18 -13.32 -8.75 -3.78
CA ALA A 18 -14.10 -8.18 -2.68
C ALA A 18 -15.25 -9.13 -2.33
N ASN A 19 -15.03 -10.07 -1.41
CA ASN A 19 -16.12 -10.88 -0.86
C ASN A 19 -16.96 -10.04 0.10
N LYS A 20 -18.27 -10.30 0.18
CA LYS A 20 -19.21 -9.61 1.08
C LYS A 20 -19.24 -8.08 0.91
N SER A 21 -19.08 -7.62 -0.34
CA SER A 21 -19.12 -6.20 -0.69
C SER A 21 -20.44 -5.53 -0.32
N GLU A 22 -21.53 -6.28 -0.21
CA GLU A 22 -22.84 -5.77 0.20
C GLU A 22 -22.80 -5.20 1.62
N SER A 23 -22.32 -5.95 2.61
CA SER A 23 -22.18 -5.43 3.98
C SER A 23 -21.25 -4.23 4.08
N MET A 24 -20.19 -4.19 3.26
CA MET A 24 -19.27 -3.05 3.23
C MET A 24 -19.91 -1.83 2.55
N PHE A 25 -20.69 -2.05 1.50
CA PHE A 25 -21.47 -1.03 0.82
C PHE A 25 -22.54 -0.43 1.73
N GLU A 26 -23.28 -1.27 2.47
CA GLU A 26 -24.23 -0.83 3.49
C GLU A 26 -23.55 0.01 4.56
N GLN A 27 -22.42 -0.45 5.10
CA GLN A 27 -21.64 0.32 6.08
C GLN A 27 -21.17 1.67 5.53
N ILE A 28 -20.68 1.71 4.28
CA ILE A 28 -20.28 2.96 3.63
C ILE A 28 -21.49 3.89 3.44
N GLY A 29 -22.65 3.34 3.05
CA GLY A 29 -23.90 4.09 2.89
C GLY A 29 -24.45 4.67 4.19
N GLN A 30 -24.11 4.08 5.34
CA GLN A 30 -24.51 4.56 6.67
C GLN A 30 -23.58 5.65 7.23
N ILE A 31 -22.46 5.97 6.56
CA ILE A 31 -21.57 7.04 7.01
C ILE A 31 -22.28 8.40 6.81
N SER A 32 -22.60 9.09 7.90
CA SER A 32 -23.14 10.45 7.88
C SER A 32 -22.06 11.51 8.03
N ASP A 33 -21.00 11.22 8.79
CA ASP A 33 -19.97 12.18 9.18
C ASP A 33 -18.80 12.21 8.19
N TRP A 34 -19.11 12.56 6.95
CA TRP A 34 -18.09 12.73 5.92
C TRP A 34 -17.17 13.90 6.25
N LYS A 35 -15.88 13.60 6.41
CA LYS A 35 -14.86 14.64 6.57
C LYS A 35 -14.48 15.20 5.22
N LYS A 36 -14.36 16.52 5.13
CA LYS A 36 -13.80 17.18 3.95
C LYS A 36 -12.36 16.66 3.73
N ALA A 37 -12.09 16.23 2.51
CA ALA A 37 -10.72 15.97 2.09
C ALA A 37 -9.94 17.29 2.10
N SER A 38 -8.74 17.29 2.67
CA SER A 38 -7.86 18.45 2.63
C SER A 38 -7.07 18.49 1.33
N GLU A 39 -6.69 19.69 0.88
CA GLU A 39 -5.80 19.89 -0.26
C GLU A 39 -4.51 19.08 -0.11
N LYS A 40 -3.98 19.01 1.12
CA LYS A 40 -2.83 18.17 1.47
C LYS A 40 -3.04 16.69 1.15
N LEU A 41 -4.26 16.15 1.29
CA LEU A 41 -4.54 14.76 0.92
C LEU A 41 -4.42 14.57 -0.60
N PHE A 42 -4.95 15.50 -1.40
CA PHE A 42 -4.84 15.46 -2.86
C PHE A 42 -3.40 15.64 -3.34
N ASP A 43 -2.63 16.57 -2.75
CA ASP A 43 -1.18 16.66 -2.97
C ASP A 43 -0.49 15.32 -2.67
N ILE A 44 -0.92 14.64 -1.60
CA ILE A 44 -0.38 13.34 -1.24
C ILE A 44 -0.62 12.31 -2.34
N GLN A 45 -1.85 12.20 -2.82
CA GLN A 45 -2.19 11.25 -3.89
C GLN A 45 -1.48 11.58 -5.21
N ASN A 46 -1.42 12.86 -5.57
CA ASN A 46 -0.78 13.33 -6.81
C ASN A 46 0.70 12.96 -6.87
N ASN A 47 1.44 13.25 -5.80
CA ASN A 47 2.89 13.14 -5.79
C ASN A 47 3.42 11.75 -5.38
N ASP A 48 2.71 11.02 -4.50
CA ASP A 48 3.18 9.73 -3.98
C ASP A 48 2.43 8.51 -4.55
N PHE A 49 1.18 8.67 -5.00
CA PHE A 49 0.33 7.54 -5.42
C PHE A 49 -0.10 7.63 -6.90
N GLY A 50 0.59 8.46 -7.67
CA GLY A 50 0.50 8.45 -9.13
C GLY A 50 -0.71 9.16 -9.73
N TRP A 51 -1.52 9.89 -8.94
CA TRP A 51 -2.64 10.66 -9.51
C TRP A 51 -2.17 11.77 -10.47
N GLY A 52 -0.92 12.25 -10.32
CA GLY A 52 -0.31 13.17 -11.28
C GLY A 52 0.10 12.54 -12.62
N ARG A 53 -0.05 11.22 -12.78
CA ARG A 53 0.32 10.45 -14.00
C ARG A 53 -0.71 9.35 -14.26
N LEU A 54 -1.88 9.77 -14.71
CA LEU A 54 -3.00 8.85 -14.96
C LEU A 54 -2.66 7.84 -16.07
N PRO A 55 -3.17 6.59 -15.98
CA PRO A 55 -2.92 5.56 -17.00
C PRO A 55 -3.47 5.91 -18.40
N THR A 56 -4.59 6.63 -18.44
CA THR A 56 -5.26 7.02 -19.69
C THR A 56 -5.69 8.48 -19.64
N SER A 57 -5.99 9.08 -20.80
CA SER A 57 -6.58 10.43 -20.87
C SER A 57 -8.07 10.45 -20.48
N GLU A 58 -8.76 9.31 -20.54
CA GLU A 58 -10.18 9.21 -20.24
C GLU A 58 -10.41 9.02 -18.73
N MET A 59 -11.06 10.00 -18.09
CA MET A 59 -11.28 9.99 -16.64
C MET A 59 -12.08 8.76 -16.15
N ASN A 60 -13.10 8.33 -16.90
CA ASN A 60 -13.93 7.18 -16.55
C ASN A 60 -13.10 5.89 -16.48
N SER A 61 -12.15 5.73 -17.40
CA SER A 61 -11.23 4.59 -17.43
C SER A 61 -10.20 4.63 -16.30
N ASN A 62 -9.98 5.80 -15.67
CA ASN A 62 -9.04 5.97 -14.56
C ASN A 62 -9.68 5.76 -13.18
N THR A 63 -11.00 5.64 -13.05
CA THR A 63 -11.69 5.54 -11.75
C THR A 63 -11.16 4.38 -10.90
N VAL A 64 -10.97 3.21 -11.50
CA VAL A 64 -10.43 2.03 -10.79
C VAL A 64 -9.01 2.30 -10.28
N PHE A 65 -8.16 2.93 -11.10
CA PHE A 65 -6.80 3.31 -10.70
C PHE A 65 -6.82 4.28 -9.51
N LEU A 66 -7.65 5.33 -9.56
CA LEU A 66 -7.77 6.32 -8.50
C LEU A 66 -8.24 5.70 -7.17
N ILE A 67 -9.22 4.80 -7.23
CA ILE A 67 -9.72 4.09 -6.04
C ILE A 67 -8.63 3.18 -5.47
N LEU A 68 -7.96 2.38 -6.31
CA LEU A 68 -6.91 1.46 -5.85
C LEU A 68 -5.75 2.21 -5.20
N THR A 69 -5.29 3.28 -5.83
CA THR A 69 -4.20 4.12 -5.29
C THR A 69 -4.63 4.86 -4.02
N ALA A 70 -5.91 5.23 -3.88
CA ALA A 70 -6.43 5.73 -2.62
C ALA A 70 -6.42 4.68 -1.49
N MET A 71 -6.77 3.43 -1.80
CA MET A 71 -6.63 2.33 -0.85
C MET A 71 -5.16 2.07 -0.48
N MET A 72 -4.24 2.15 -1.45
CA MET A 72 -2.80 2.06 -1.19
C MET A 72 -2.32 3.11 -0.18
N LYS A 73 -2.88 4.32 -0.20
CA LYS A 73 -2.57 5.33 0.82
C LYS A 73 -3.01 4.92 2.22
N ASN A 74 -4.18 4.28 2.36
CA ASN A 74 -4.62 3.75 3.64
C ASN A 74 -3.68 2.64 4.16
N PHE A 75 -3.24 1.74 3.29
CA PHE A 75 -2.25 0.72 3.64
C PHE A 75 -0.91 1.35 4.04
N TYR A 76 -0.44 2.34 3.29
CA TYR A 76 0.78 3.06 3.62
C TYR A 76 0.68 3.74 5.00
N ASN A 77 -0.46 4.34 5.35
CA ASN A 77 -0.67 4.94 6.68
C ASN A 77 -0.51 3.91 7.80
N HIS A 78 -1.01 2.69 7.58
CA HIS A 78 -0.86 1.61 8.54
C HIS A 78 0.59 1.16 8.67
N ILE A 79 1.28 0.98 7.54
CA ILE A 79 2.68 0.57 7.50
C ILE A 79 3.58 1.62 8.17
N ILE A 80 3.45 2.90 7.79
CA ILE A 80 4.31 3.96 8.32
C ILE A 80 4.09 4.13 9.83
N LYS A 81 2.87 3.97 10.34
CA LYS A 81 2.60 4.01 11.77
C LYS A 81 3.40 2.94 12.51
N LYS A 82 3.30 1.67 12.08
CA LYS A 82 4.07 0.56 12.67
C LYS A 82 5.57 0.78 12.58
N VAL A 83 6.07 1.27 11.44
CA VAL A 83 7.50 1.52 11.27
C VAL A 83 7.98 2.67 12.17
N SER A 84 7.22 3.75 12.29
CA SER A 84 7.56 4.90 13.12
C SER A 84 7.60 4.59 14.62
N GLU A 85 6.90 3.56 15.08
CA GLU A 85 6.99 3.07 16.47
C GLU A 85 8.35 2.40 16.76
N VAL A 86 9.02 1.87 15.75
CA VAL A 86 10.30 1.14 15.87
C VAL A 86 11.50 1.98 15.43
N PHE A 87 11.34 2.82 14.39
CA PHE A 87 12.41 3.58 13.76
C PHE A 87 12.32 5.06 14.16
N THR A 88 13.28 5.52 14.97
CA THR A 88 13.33 6.91 15.45
C THR A 88 13.58 7.93 14.35
N ASP A 89 14.22 7.53 13.24
CA ASP A 89 14.52 8.38 12.10
C ASP A 89 13.40 8.39 11.03
N ILE A 90 12.29 7.67 11.23
CA ILE A 90 11.19 7.61 10.27
C ILE A 90 9.90 8.12 10.93
N PRO A 91 9.58 9.42 10.83
CA PRO A 91 8.36 9.95 11.43
C PRO A 91 7.12 9.53 10.63
N ILE A 92 5.96 9.45 11.30
CA ILE A 92 4.68 9.00 10.72
C ILE A 92 4.21 9.88 9.54
N VAL A 93 4.64 11.14 9.53
CA VAL A 93 4.36 12.12 8.47
C VAL A 93 5.24 11.96 7.23
N SER A 94 6.15 10.98 7.22
CA SER A 94 7.05 10.74 6.08
C SER A 94 6.28 10.46 4.80
N ARG A 95 6.72 11.12 3.72
CA ARG A 95 6.25 10.86 2.35
C ARG A 95 6.86 9.56 1.82
N MET A 96 6.20 8.93 0.85
CA MET A 96 6.55 7.59 0.37
C MET A 96 8.01 7.51 -0.11
N LYS A 97 8.47 8.47 -0.91
CA LYS A 97 9.87 8.48 -1.39
C LYS A 97 10.89 8.53 -0.25
N ARG A 98 10.64 9.37 0.75
CA ARG A 98 11.50 9.50 1.93
C ARG A 98 11.47 8.23 2.77
N PHE A 99 10.30 7.62 2.92
CA PHE A 99 10.14 6.34 3.59
C PHE A 99 10.93 5.24 2.88
N ILE A 100 10.76 5.07 1.56
CA ILE A 100 11.51 4.09 0.76
C ILE A 100 13.02 4.29 0.94
N PHE A 101 13.50 5.53 0.84
CA PHE A 101 14.92 5.81 1.00
C PHE A 101 15.46 5.45 2.38
N ARG A 102 14.71 5.76 3.46
CA ARG A 102 15.16 5.46 4.83
C ARG A 102 14.95 3.99 5.21
N PHE A 103 13.89 3.36 4.72
CA PHE A 103 13.48 2.02 5.14
C PHE A 103 13.98 0.90 4.22
N ILE A 104 14.09 1.13 2.91
CA ILE A 104 14.36 0.07 1.91
C ILE A 104 15.79 0.12 1.38
N CYS A 105 16.42 1.30 1.29
CA CYS A 105 17.77 1.45 0.73
C CYS A 105 18.87 0.96 1.70
N VAL A 106 18.89 -0.33 1.96
CA VAL A 106 19.87 -1.03 2.78
C VAL A 106 20.52 -2.15 1.97
N ALA A 107 21.84 -2.29 2.09
CA ALA A 107 22.56 -3.39 1.45
C ALA A 107 22.09 -4.73 2.03
N GLY A 108 21.77 -5.69 1.16
CA GLY A 108 21.35 -7.02 1.58
C GLY A 108 21.76 -8.08 0.56
N LYS A 109 21.86 -9.33 1.01
CA LYS A 109 22.07 -10.50 0.15
C LYS A 109 21.12 -11.62 0.51
N TRP A 110 20.60 -12.31 -0.51
CA TRP A 110 19.91 -13.58 -0.29
C TRP A 110 20.94 -14.65 0.04
N VAL A 111 20.76 -15.34 1.17
CA VAL A 111 21.62 -16.44 1.62
C VAL A 111 20.77 -17.68 1.79
N ARG A 112 21.26 -18.81 1.30
CA ARG A 112 20.61 -20.11 1.52
C ARG A 112 21.07 -20.69 2.85
N GLN A 113 20.15 -20.84 3.80
CA GLN A 113 20.37 -21.48 5.10
C GLN A 113 19.29 -22.54 5.33
N SER A 114 19.67 -23.76 5.71
CA SER A 114 18.73 -24.85 6.05
C SER A 114 17.60 -25.04 5.03
N ARG A 115 17.96 -25.08 3.74
CA ARG A 115 17.04 -25.21 2.59
C ARG A 115 16.07 -24.03 2.36
N GLN A 116 16.18 -22.94 3.11
CA GLN A 116 15.39 -21.72 2.94
C GLN A 116 16.25 -20.56 2.42
N TRP A 117 15.68 -19.72 1.55
CA TRP A 117 16.26 -18.44 1.19
C TRP A 117 15.92 -17.41 2.27
N LYS A 118 16.95 -16.87 2.91
CA LYS A 118 16.81 -15.80 3.90
C LYS A 118 17.50 -14.55 3.37
N LEU A 119 16.79 -13.41 3.39
CA LEU A 119 17.38 -12.12 3.06
C LEU A 119 18.19 -11.64 4.27
N ARG A 120 19.51 -11.58 4.13
CA ARG A 120 20.40 -11.02 5.15
C ARG A 120 20.64 -9.55 4.83
N LEU A 121 20.19 -8.66 5.71
CA LEU A 121 20.45 -7.23 5.64
C LEU A 121 21.76 -6.91 6.37
N TYR A 122 22.56 -6.01 5.79
CA TYR A 122 23.82 -5.54 6.37
C TYR A 122 23.60 -4.16 6.98
N THR A 123 23.00 -4.14 8.16
CA THR A 123 22.58 -2.92 8.83
C THR A 123 22.40 -3.20 10.32
N GLU A 124 22.52 -2.14 11.13
CA GLU A 124 22.19 -2.15 12.56
C GLU A 124 20.74 -1.66 12.81
N ARG A 125 19.99 -1.39 11.74
CA ARG A 125 18.60 -0.96 11.83
C ARG A 125 17.72 -2.10 12.41
N PRO A 126 16.76 -1.77 13.29
CA PRO A 126 16.04 -2.75 14.11
C PRO A 126 14.87 -3.44 13.38
N TYR A 127 15.11 -3.99 12.18
CA TYR A 127 14.06 -4.60 11.35
C TYR A 127 13.37 -5.79 12.03
N GLU A 128 14.12 -6.55 12.83
CA GLU A 128 13.62 -7.69 13.61
C GLU A 128 12.51 -7.31 14.59
N LYS A 129 12.50 -6.07 15.09
CA LYS A 129 11.47 -5.59 16.01
C LYS A 129 10.10 -5.40 15.33
N LEU A 130 10.04 -5.34 14.00
CA LEU A 130 8.79 -5.23 13.24
C LEU A 130 8.02 -6.56 13.14
N VAL A 131 8.69 -7.69 13.38
CA VAL A 131 8.08 -9.04 13.29
C VAL A 131 7.53 -9.49 14.64
N ALA A 132 7.99 -8.88 15.74
CA ALA A 132 7.65 -9.27 17.11
C ALA A 132 6.40 -8.57 17.69
N SER A 133 5.66 -7.78 16.91
CA SER A 133 4.49 -6.98 17.32
C SER A 133 3.16 -7.52 16.82
#